data_AF-A0A2T0RMH5-F1
#
_entry.id   AF-A0A2T0RMH5-F1
#
_cell.length_a   1.000
_cell.length_b   1.000
_cell.length_c   1.000
_cell.angle_alpha   90.00
_cell.angle_beta   90.00
_cell.angle_gamma   90.00
#
_symmetry.space_group_name_H-M   'P 1'
#
loop_
_entity.id
_entity.type
_entity.pdbx_description
1 polymer ?
#
loop_
_entity_poly.entity_id
_entity_poly.type
_entity_poly.pdbx_seq_one_letter_code
_entity_poly.pdbx_strand_id
1 'polypeptide(L)' 'MPKIILSDRERELVALLAQGHTDVSAAEQLGISARSVTNILRSLMDRLGVDNRFQLGLALGFLRKANVPGPSVGSDG' A
#
# COMPACT_ATOMS: atom_id res chain seq x y z
N MET A 1 -8.37 -14.18 0.18
CA MET A 1 -8.38 -12.73 -0.11
C MET A 1 -8.30 -12.52 -1.60
N PRO A 2 -9.10 -11.63 -2.19
CA PRO A 2 -8.97 -11.29 -3.61
C PRO A 2 -7.56 -10.77 -3.90
N LYS A 3 -6.94 -11.23 -4.98
CA LYS A 3 -5.63 -10.75 -5.43
C LYS A 3 -5.84 -9.39 -6.08
N ILE A 4 -5.56 -8.30 -5.35
CA ILE A 4 -5.66 -6.96 -5.91
C ILE A 4 -4.36 -6.59 -6.64
N ILE A 5 -4.48 -5.91 -7.77
CA ILE A 5 -3.35 -5.30 -8.48
C ILE A 5 -3.39 -3.81 -8.16
N LEU A 6 -2.36 -3.32 -7.48
CA LEU A 6 -2.19 -1.89 -7.24
C LEU A 6 -1.64 -1.22 -8.50
N SER A 7 -2.21 -0.06 -8.85
CA SER A 7 -1.54 0.84 -9.80
C SER A 7 -0.21 1.34 -9.22
N ASP A 8 0.68 1.85 -10.08
CA ASP A 8 1.96 2.41 -9.61
C ASP A 8 1.75 3.52 -8.59
N ARG A 9 0.72 4.34 -8.80
CA ARG A 9 0.35 5.42 -7.90
C ARG A 9 -0.15 4.92 -6.55
N GLU A 10 -0.98 3.87 -6.55
CA GLU A 10 -1.44 3.22 -5.31
C GLU A 10 -0.28 2.58 -4.56
N ARG A 11 0.65 1.94 -5.28
CA ARG A 11 1.84 1.32 -4.70
C ARG A 11 2.75 2.36 -4.05
N GLU A 12 2.96 3.49 -4.71
CA GLU A 12 3.74 4.61 -4.19
C GLU A 12 3.11 5.20 -2.92
N LEU A 13 1.79 5.45 -2.94
CA LEU A 13 1.05 5.89 -1.76
C LEU A 13 1.20 4.89 -0.59
N VAL A 14 0.98 3.60 -0.84
CA VAL A 14 1.10 2.56 0.19
C VAL A 14 2.52 2.49 0.75
N ALA A 15 3.54 2.67 -0.09
CA ALA A 15 4.93 2.72 0.35
C ALA A 15 5.21 3.92 1.27
N LEU A 16 4.68 5.10 0.97
CA LEU A 16 4.80 6.28 1.84
C LEU A 16 4.10 6.05 3.18
N LEU A 17 2.87 5.53 3.17
CA LEU A 17 2.16 5.23 4.41
C LEU A 17 2.89 4.19 5.26
N ALA A 18 3.50 3.18 4.64
CA ALA A 18 4.31 2.18 5.34
C ALA A 18 5.60 2.74 5.95
N GLN A 19 6.08 3.89 5.46
CA GLN A 19 7.22 4.64 6.03
C GLN A 19 6.81 5.58 7.17
N GLY A 20 5.50 5.69 7.47
CA GLY A 20 4.97 6.53 8.54
C GLY A 20 4.46 7.89 8.09
N HIS A 21 4.39 8.15 6.78
CA HIS A 21 3.80 9.39 6.25
C HIS A 21 2.30 9.47 6.57
N THR A 22 1.85 10.68 6.90
CA THR A 22 0.42 11.01 6.97
C THR A 22 -0.15 11.25 5.57
N ASP A 23 -1.48 11.29 5.43
CA ASP A 23 -2.13 11.62 4.15
C ASP A 23 -1.66 12.93 3.57
N VAL A 24 -1.43 13.93 4.43
CA VAL A 24 -0.98 15.27 4.01
C VAL A 24 0.45 15.18 3.46
N SER A 25 1.38 14.61 4.23
CA SER A 25 2.77 14.47 3.78
C SER A 25 2.92 13.55 2.57
N ALA A 26 2.09 12.51 2.45
CA ALA A 26 2.08 11.64 1.28
C ALA A 26 1.50 12.36 0.06
N ALA A 27 0.45 13.15 0.24
CA ALA A 27 -0.12 13.98 -0.82
C ALA A 27 0.90 15.00 -1.36
N GLU A 28 1.66 15.63 -0.47
CA GLU A 28 2.76 16.53 -0.83
C GLU A 28 3.84 15.81 -1.65
N GLN A 29 4.30 14.64 -1.21
CA GLN A 29 5.30 13.86 -1.96
C GLN A 29 4.80 13.40 -3.33
N LEU A 30 3.52 13.04 -3.42
CA LEU A 30 2.90 12.60 -4.66
C LEU A 30 2.53 13.77 -5.57
N GLY A 31 2.50 15.01 -5.08
CA GLY A 31 2.01 16.17 -5.86
C GLY A 31 0.50 16.11 -6.13
N ILE A 32 -0.30 15.62 -5.17
CA ILE A 32 -1.77 15.58 -5.24
C ILE A 32 -2.38 16.20 -3.98
N SER A 33 -3.70 16.32 -3.95
CA SER A 33 -4.41 16.79 -2.75
C SER A 33 -4.58 15.66 -1.72
N ALA A 34 -4.64 16.00 -0.44
CA ALA A 34 -4.98 15.05 0.64
C ALA A 34 -6.34 14.37 0.39
N ARG A 35 -7.30 15.08 -0.21
CA ARG A 35 -8.58 14.49 -0.63
C ARG A 35 -8.40 13.38 -1.68
N SER A 36 -7.45 13.55 -2.61
CA SER A 36 -7.14 12.52 -3.61
C SER A 36 -6.54 11.29 -2.94
N VAL A 37 -5.67 11.48 -1.95
CA VAL A 37 -5.16 10.37 -1.11
C VAL A 37 -6.32 9.64 -0.41
N THR A 38 -7.22 10.35 0.26
CA THR A 38 -8.39 9.74 0.91
C THR A 38 -9.26 8.97 -0.09
N ASN A 39 -9.47 9.48 -1.30
CA ASN A 39 -10.24 8.81 -2.34
C ASN A 39 -9.57 7.50 -2.81
N ILE A 40 -8.24 7.53 -3.00
CA ILE A 40 -7.47 6.32 -3.35
C ILE A 40 -7.61 5.28 -2.24
N LEU A 41 -7.42 5.67 -0.98
CA LEU A 41 -7.57 4.76 0.16
C LEU A 41 -8.98 4.18 0.25
N ARG A 42 -10.02 4.99 0.02
CA ARG A 42 -11.40 4.51 -0.01
C ARG A 42 -11.62 3.48 -1.11
N SER A 43 -11.15 3.76 -2.32
CA SER A 43 -11.23 2.79 -3.43
C SER A 43 -10.51 1.48 -3.11
N LEU A 44 -9.34 1.54 -2.45
CA LEU A 44 -8.63 0.35 -2.00
C LEU A 44 -9.40 -0.42 -0.92
N MET A 45 -10.04 0.27 0.02
CA MET A 45 -10.90 -0.35 1.03
C MET A 45 -12.07 -1.09 0.39
N ASP A 46 -12.77 -0.43 -0.53
CA ASP A 46 -13.92 -1.01 -1.26
C ASP A 46 -13.48 -2.27 -2.05
N ARG A 47 -12.33 -2.20 -2.73
CA ARG A 47 -11.78 -3.32 -3.52
C ARG A 47 -11.30 -4.50 -2.66
N LEU A 48 -10.85 -4.23 -1.44
CA LEU A 48 -10.38 -5.25 -0.50
C LEU A 48 -11.49 -5.78 0.41
N GLY A 49 -12.66 -5.14 0.43
CA GLY A 49 -13.76 -5.48 1.32
C GLY A 49 -13.41 -5.23 2.79
N VAL A 50 -12.73 -4.11 3.07
CA VAL A 50 -12.40 -3.68 4.43
C VAL A 50 -13.09 -2.37 4.77
N ASP A 51 -13.45 -2.17 6.03
CA ASP A 51 -14.33 -1.07 6.44
C ASP A 51 -13.56 0.18 6.92
N ASN A 52 -12.27 0.01 7.25
CA ASN A 52 -11.49 1.09 7.79
C ASN A 52 -10.00 1.02 7.40
N ARG A 53 -9.34 2.16 7.56
CA ARG A 53 -7.92 2.34 7.22
C ARG A 53 -6.99 1.39 7.97
N PHE A 54 -7.33 1.05 9.22
CA PHE A 54 -6.52 0.13 10.00
C PHE A 54 -6.57 -1.28 9.39
N GLN A 55 -7.77 -1.78 9.08
CA GLN A 55 -7.95 -3.04 8.34
C GLN A 55 -7.28 -3.01 6.97
N LEU A 56 -7.33 -1.88 6.25
CA LEU A 56 -6.59 -1.69 5.01
C LEU A 56 -5.08 -1.85 5.21
N GLY A 57 -4.52 -1.22 6.24
CA GLY A 57 -3.11 -1.35 6.60
C GLY A 57 -2.70 -2.79 6.89
N LEU A 58 -3.53 -3.53 7.64
CA LEU A 58 -3.32 -4.96 7.89
C LEU A 58 -3.36 -5.77 6.58
N ALA A 59 -4.39 -5.60 5.76
CA ALA A 59 -4.56 -6.31 4.49
C ALA A 59 -3.38 -6.07 3.52
N LEU A 60 -2.96 -4.81 3.37
CA LEU A 60 -1.81 -4.44 2.53
C LEU A 60 -0.48 -4.93 3.12
N GLY A 61 -0.34 -4.94 4.45
CA GLY A 61 0.82 -5.52 5.13
C GLY A 61 0.99 -7.01 4.86
N PHE A 62 -0.11 -7.77 4.85
CA PHE A 62 -0.10 -9.18 4.45
C PHE A 62 0.25 -9.37 2.97
N LEU A 63 -0.26 -8.52 2.08
CA LEU A 63 0.09 -8.54 0.65
C LEU A 63 1.58 -8.24 0.42
N ARG A 64 2.16 -7.32 1.19
CA ARG A 64 3.59 -6.99 1.09
C ARG A 64 4.49 -8.18 1.45
N LYS A 65 4.07 -9.01 2.41
CA LYS A 65 4.82 -10.21 2.80
C LYS A 65 4.73 -11.33 1.76
N ALA A 66 3.70 -11.35 0.92
CA ALA A 66 3.49 -12.38 -0.09
C ALA A 66 4.35 -12.21 -1.37
N ASN A 67 5.06 -11.09 -1.54
CA ASN A 67 5.93 -10.82 -2.68
C ASN A 67 7.36 -10.45 -2.26
N VAL A 68 7.89 -11.12 -1.24
CA VAL A 68 9.33 -11.12 -0.95
C VAL A 68 9.94 -12.19 -1.86
N PRO A 69 10.78 -11.85 -2.87
CA PRO A 69 11.73 -12.83 -3.39
C PRO A 69 12.50 -13.32 -2.17
N GLY A 70 12.34 -14.60 -1.81
CA GLY A 70 13.12 -15.20 -0.74
C GLY A 70 14.61 -14.89 -0.96
N PRO A 71 15.40 -14.75 0.11
CA PRO A 71 16.83 -14.47 -0.05
C PRO A 71 17.38 -15.47 -1.06
N SER A 72 17.90 -14.97 -2.18
CA SER A 72 18.72 -15.74 -3.10
C SER A 72 19.93 -16.16 -2.27
N VAL A 73 19.82 -17.32 -1.62
CA VAL A 73 20.94 -18.00 -1.00
C VAL A 73 21.85 -18.33 -2.16
N GLY A 74 22.92 -17.54 -2.28
CA GLY A 74 24.01 -17.81 -3.20
C GLY A 74 24.52 -19.21 -2.89
N SER A 75 24.37 -20.09 -3.87
CA SER A 75 25.11 -21.33 -3.97
C SER A 75 26.56 -20.93 -4.22
N ASP A 76 27.39 -20.90 -3.16
CA ASP A 76 28.84 -20.91 -3.27
C ASP A 76 29.38 -21.81 -2.16
N GLY A 77 29.78 -23.02 -2.57
CA GLY A 77 30.34 -24.09 -1.71
C GLY A 77 30.02 -25.46 -2.27
#